data_AF-A0A1G1GWG2-F1
#
_entry.id   AF-A0A1G1GWG2-F1
#
_cell.length_a   1.000
_cell.length_b   1.000
_cell.length_c   1.000
_cell.angle_alpha   90.00
_cell.angle_beta   90.00
_cell.angle_gamma   90.00
#
_symmetry.space_group_name_H-M   'P 1'
#
loop_
_entity.id
_entity.type
_entity.pdbx_description
1 polymer ?
#
loop_
_entity_poly.entity_id
_entity_poly.type
_entity_poly.pdbx_seq_one_letter_code
_entity_poly.pdbx_strand_id
1 'polypeptide(L)'
;MNGLLLTVTTWIHLLSAVVWIGGIFFILYVALPVARKTLYQPGKIMGPLSKRFVPPANISIFLIIASGIIMSINSHEDLTSLSGPRAQSLFVKILLVVIMASIHFYRGLILTPGIARLTSKGSNPEQVQKLQTLSLNLVKVNFILGMTVLLLTGVLYVYKA
;
A
#
# COMPACT_ATOMS: atom_id res chain seq x y z
N MET A 1 -30.27 -0.60 -6.51
CA MET A 1 -29.08 -0.48 -7.38
C MET A 1 -28.66 -1.87 -7.85
N ASN A 2 -28.22 -2.02 -9.11
CA ASN A 2 -27.98 -3.32 -9.75
C ASN A 2 -26.89 -4.12 -9.01
N GLY A 3 -27.18 -5.35 -8.59
CA GLY A 3 -26.20 -6.23 -7.93
C GLY A 3 -24.90 -6.39 -8.72
N LEU A 4 -24.98 -6.33 -10.05
CA LEU A 4 -23.83 -6.31 -10.96
C LEU A 4 -22.81 -5.19 -10.64
N LEU A 5 -23.28 -3.97 -10.34
CA LEU A 5 -22.40 -2.84 -10.04
C LEU A 5 -21.58 -3.10 -8.77
N LEU A 6 -22.22 -3.61 -7.72
CA LEU A 6 -21.56 -3.91 -6.46
C LEU A 6 -20.56 -5.07 -6.62
N THR A 7 -20.93 -6.10 -7.39
CA THR A 7 -20.04 -7.22 -7.70
C THR A 7 -18.79 -6.75 -8.44
N VAL A 8 -18.94 -5.95 -9.50
CA VAL A 8 -17.81 -5.44 -10.29
C VAL A 8 -16.94 -4.51 -9.44
N THR A 9 -17.56 -3.63 -8.65
CA THR A 9 -16.82 -2.71 -7.76
C THR A 9 -16.02 -3.47 -6.70
N THR A 10 -16.62 -4.50 -6.09
CA THR A 10 -15.94 -5.37 -5.12
C THR A 10 -14.78 -6.12 -5.79
N TRP A 11 -14.99 -6.66 -7.00
CA TRP A 11 -13.95 -7.34 -7.75
C TRP A 11 -12.76 -6.42 -8.07
N ILE A 12 -13.02 -5.18 -8.51
CA ILE A 12 -11.99 -4.16 -8.76
C ILE A 12 -11.25 -3.81 -7.46
N HIS A 13 -11.96 -3.65 -6.35
CA HIS A 13 -11.36 -3.36 -5.04
C HIS A 13 -10.37 -4.46 -4.64
N LEU A 14 -10.79 -5.72 -4.74
CA LEU A 14 -9.97 -6.88 -4.40
C LEU A 14 -8.76 -7.02 -5.32
N LEU A 15 -8.95 -6.86 -6.63
CA LEU A 15 -7.85 -6.91 -7.60
C LEU A 15 -6.79 -5.84 -7.30
N SER A 16 -7.24 -4.63 -6.97
CA SER A 16 -6.36 -3.52 -6.61
C SER A 16 -5.59 -3.79 -5.32
N ALA A 17 -6.24 -4.39 -4.31
CA ALA A 17 -5.58 -4.80 -3.08
C ALA A 17 -4.50 -5.88 -3.33
N VAL A 18 -4.79 -6.86 -4.20
CA VAL A 18 -3.83 -7.90 -4.62
C VAL A 18 -2.62 -7.29 -5.32
N VAL A 19 -2.83 -6.40 -6.28
CA VAL A 19 -1.73 -5.75 -7.02
C VAL A 19 -0.85 -4.94 -6.07
N TRP A 20 -1.44 -4.18 -5.16
CA TRP A 20 -0.66 -3.31 -4.28
C TRP A 20 0.05 -4.10 -3.17
N ILE A 21 -0.68 -4.86 -2.36
CA ILE A 21 -0.12 -5.59 -1.22
C ILE A 21 0.73 -6.77 -1.70
N GLY A 22 0.27 -7.51 -2.71
CA GLY A 22 1.03 -8.60 -3.33
C GLY A 22 2.29 -8.12 -4.02
N GLY A 23 2.26 -6.95 -4.67
CA GLY A 23 3.47 -6.35 -5.24
C GLY A 23 4.49 -5.92 -4.18
N ILE A 24 4.04 -5.39 -3.04
CA ILE A 24 4.92 -5.11 -1.91
C ILE A 24 5.52 -6.39 -1.35
N PHE A 25 4.72 -7.44 -1.18
CA PHE A 25 5.19 -8.76 -0.76
C PHE A 25 6.28 -9.28 -1.71
N PHE A 26 6.02 -9.27 -3.01
CA PHE A 26 6.98 -9.71 -4.02
C PHE A 26 8.29 -8.92 -3.93
N ILE A 27 8.23 -7.60 -3.80
CA ILE A 27 9.44 -6.77 -3.66
C ILE A 27 10.23 -7.15 -2.41
N LEU A 28 9.57 -7.27 -1.26
CA LEU A 28 10.24 -7.48 0.03
C LEU A 28 10.80 -8.90 0.21
N TYR A 29 10.03 -9.90 -0.21
CA TYR A 29 10.30 -11.30 0.14
C TYR A 29 10.84 -12.13 -1.03
N VAL A 30 10.71 -11.64 -2.26
CA VAL A 30 11.18 -12.37 -3.46
C VAL A 30 12.29 -11.60 -4.17
N ALA A 31 11.98 -10.41 -4.71
CA ALA A 31 12.91 -9.67 -5.56
C ALA A 31 14.13 -9.15 -4.77
N LEU A 32 13.89 -8.49 -3.63
CA LEU A 32 14.97 -7.88 -2.84
C LEU A 32 15.95 -8.91 -2.27
N PRO A 33 15.51 -10.04 -1.66
CA PRO A 33 16.44 -11.05 -1.16
C PRO A 33 17.29 -11.68 -2.26
N VAL A 34 16.70 -12.00 -3.41
CA VAL A 34 17.43 -12.52 -4.57
C VAL A 34 18.46 -11.51 -5.04
N ALA A 35 18.04 -10.26 -5.29
CA ALA A 35 18.95 -9.22 -5.75
C ALA A 35 20.13 -8.98 -4.81
N ARG A 36 19.91 -9.00 -3.48
CA ARG A 36 20.97 -8.83 -2.48
C ARG A 36 21.95 -10.00 -2.42
N LYS A 37 21.49 -11.22 -2.70
CA LYS A 37 22.32 -12.43 -2.62
C LYS A 37 23.14 -12.68 -3.89
N THR A 38 22.58 -12.37 -5.06
CA THR A 38 23.16 -12.80 -6.34
C THR A 38 23.83 -11.68 -7.14
N LEU A 39 23.52 -10.41 -6.86
CA LEU A 39 24.03 -9.28 -7.64
C LEU A 39 25.09 -8.50 -6.89
N TYR A 40 26.21 -8.21 -7.56
CA TYR A 40 27.25 -7.31 -7.04
C TYR A 40 26.73 -5.88 -6.79
N GLN A 41 25.77 -5.42 -7.60
CA GLN A 41 25.12 -4.11 -7.46
C GLN A 41 23.59 -4.24 -7.51
N PRO A 42 22.94 -4.64 -6.40
CA PRO A 42 21.49 -4.90 -6.36
C PRO A 42 20.64 -3.72 -6.82
N GLY A 43 21.12 -2.48 -6.60
CA GLY A 43 20.45 -1.25 -6.99
C GLY A 43 20.23 -1.08 -8.50
N LYS A 44 21.07 -1.69 -9.35
CA LYS A 44 20.93 -1.62 -10.81
C LYS A 44 19.66 -2.29 -11.33
N ILE A 45 19.17 -3.31 -10.63
CA ILE A 45 17.92 -4.01 -10.96
C ILE A 45 16.77 -3.49 -10.09
N MET A 46 17.02 -3.31 -8.79
CA MET A 46 15.96 -2.92 -7.85
C MET A 46 15.42 -1.52 -8.12
N GLY A 47 16.25 -0.58 -8.60
CA GLY A 47 15.82 0.77 -8.95
C GLY A 47 14.78 0.77 -10.08
N PRO A 48 15.10 0.26 -11.28
CA PRO A 48 14.15 0.12 -12.38
C PRO A 48 12.92 -0.71 -12.04
N LEU A 49 13.09 -1.84 -11.34
CA LEU A 49 11.97 -2.69 -10.91
C LEU A 49 10.99 -1.91 -10.02
N SER A 50 11.50 -1.18 -9.03
CA SER A 50 10.67 -0.36 -8.14
C SER A 50 9.97 0.76 -8.91
N LYS A 51 10.65 1.41 -9.88
CA LYS A 51 10.03 2.42 -10.75
C LYS A 51 8.88 1.83 -11.58
N ARG A 52 9.03 0.59 -12.09
CA ARG A 52 7.98 -0.09 -12.86
C ARG A 52 6.77 -0.46 -12.00
N PHE A 53 6.97 -0.70 -10.70
CA PHE A 53 5.89 -0.99 -9.75
C PHE A 53 5.10 0.26 -9.32
N VAL A 54 5.66 1.47 -9.42
CA VAL A 54 4.96 2.70 -8.98
C VAL A 54 3.65 2.96 -9.72
N PRO A 55 3.59 2.94 -11.07
CA PRO A 55 2.32 3.17 -11.79
C PRO A 55 1.18 2.22 -11.39
N PRO A 56 1.35 0.87 -11.39
CA PRO A 56 0.28 -0.02 -10.97
C PRO A 56 -0.11 0.14 -9.50
N ALA A 57 0.85 0.44 -8.61
CA ALA A 57 0.55 0.75 -7.21
C ALA A 57 -0.30 2.02 -7.08
N ASN A 58 0.04 3.11 -7.79
CA ASN A 58 -0.74 4.35 -7.78
C ASN A 58 -2.18 4.11 -8.26
N ILE A 59 -2.34 3.42 -9.40
CA ILE A 59 -3.66 3.07 -9.94
C ILE A 59 -4.46 2.26 -8.91
N SER A 60 -3.82 1.27 -8.29
CA SER A 60 -4.46 0.44 -7.26
C SER A 60 -4.95 1.27 -6.06
N ILE A 61 -4.17 2.24 -5.60
CA ILE A 61 -4.57 3.13 -4.50
C ILE A 61 -5.83 3.92 -4.88
N PHE A 62 -5.86 4.53 -6.07
CA PHE A 62 -7.03 5.27 -6.53
C PHE A 62 -8.25 4.37 -6.65
N LEU A 63 -8.09 3.17 -7.22
CA LEU A 63 -9.18 2.21 -7.36
C LEU A 63 -9.71 1.72 -6.01
N ILE A 64 -8.84 1.45 -5.02
CA ILE A 64 -9.24 1.06 -3.66
C ILE A 64 -10.08 2.15 -3.00
N ILE A 65 -9.65 3.42 -3.11
CA ILE A 65 -10.38 4.55 -2.52
C ILE A 65 -11.73 4.72 -3.21
N ALA A 66 -11.75 4.78 -4.54
CA ALA A 66 -12.98 4.98 -5.31
C ALA A 66 -14.00 3.84 -5.08
N SER A 67 -13.55 2.59 -5.19
CA SER A 67 -14.40 1.42 -4.95
C SER A 67 -14.85 1.33 -3.48
N GLY A 68 -13.99 1.68 -2.52
CA GLY A 68 -14.35 1.73 -1.11
C GLY A 68 -15.46 2.74 -0.81
N ILE A 69 -15.40 3.94 -1.41
CA ILE A 69 -16.45 4.95 -1.29
C ILE A 69 -17.77 4.43 -1.89
N ILE A 70 -17.74 3.87 -3.10
CA ILE A 70 -18.93 3.30 -3.75
C ILE A 70 -19.54 2.21 -2.86
N MET A 71 -18.73 1.29 -2.34
CA MET A 71 -19.23 0.22 -1.46
C MET A 71 -19.82 0.75 -0.16
N SER A 72 -19.19 1.76 0.46
CA SER A 72 -19.64 2.35 1.72
C SER A 72 -20.96 3.11 1.59
N ILE A 73 -21.17 3.84 0.49
CA ILE A 73 -22.44 4.53 0.22
C ILE A 73 -23.57 3.49 0.05
N ASN A 74 -23.27 2.36 -0.60
CA ASN A 74 -24.25 1.30 -0.84
C ASN A 74 -24.60 0.49 0.42
N SER A 75 -23.70 0.38 1.39
CA SER A 75 -23.93 -0.42 2.59
C SER A 75 -24.84 0.25 3.63
N HIS A 76 -25.26 1.52 3.42
CA HIS A 76 -26.05 2.31 4.38
C HIS A 76 -25.47 2.28 5.81
N GLU A 77 -24.16 2.08 5.94
CA GLU A 77 -23.51 2.01 7.25
C GLU A 77 -23.34 3.40 7.80
N ASP A 78 -23.95 3.65 8.97
CA ASP A 78 -23.73 4.89 9.71
C ASP A 78 -22.38 4.85 10.45
N LEU A 79 -21.35 5.32 9.75
CA LEU A 79 -19.99 5.49 10.27
C LEU A 79 -19.90 6.53 11.40
N THR A 80 -20.89 7.40 11.57
CA THR A 80 -20.86 8.48 12.57
C THR A 80 -21.19 7.99 13.98
N SER A 81 -22.01 6.94 14.08
CA SER A 81 -22.38 6.35 15.37
C SER A 81 -21.27 5.50 16.00
N LEU A 82 -20.30 5.02 15.21
CA LEU A 82 -19.29 4.01 15.60
C LEU A 82 -19.88 2.85 16.43
N SER A 83 -21.16 2.56 16.22
CA SER A 83 -21.93 1.66 17.06
C SER A 83 -21.66 0.21 16.65
N GLY A 84 -20.84 -0.47 17.45
CA GLY A 84 -20.55 -1.89 17.33
C GLY A 84 -19.27 -2.25 16.57
N PRO A 85 -18.84 -3.53 16.66
CA PRO A 85 -17.53 -3.99 16.18
C PRO A 85 -17.30 -3.78 14.69
N ARG A 86 -18.37 -3.82 13.88
CA ARG A 86 -18.31 -3.64 12.44
C ARG A 86 -17.97 -2.20 12.03
N ALA A 87 -18.71 -1.22 12.55
CA ALA A 87 -18.48 0.19 12.25
C ALA A 87 -17.08 0.63 12.69
N GLN A 88 -16.63 0.19 13.87
CA GLN A 88 -15.27 0.42 14.37
C GLN A 88 -14.21 -0.19 13.46
N SER A 89 -14.39 -1.45 13.03
CA SER A 89 -13.46 -2.13 12.12
C SER A 89 -13.37 -1.41 10.76
N LEU A 90 -14.49 -0.92 10.23
CA LEU A 90 -14.51 -0.18 8.98
C LEU A 90 -13.79 1.16 9.11
N PHE A 91 -14.03 1.89 10.20
CA PHE A 91 -13.35 3.16 10.48
C PHE A 91 -11.83 2.98 10.58
N VAL A 92 -11.37 2.01 11.37
CA VAL A 92 -9.94 1.69 11.50
C VAL A 92 -9.35 1.32 10.14
N LYS A 93 -10.07 0.51 9.33
CA LYS A 93 -9.62 0.13 7.98
C LYS A 93 -9.41 1.35 7.09
N ILE A 94 -10.33 2.31 7.09
CA ILE A 94 -10.22 3.54 6.30
C ILE A 94 -8.99 4.36 6.74
N LEU A 95 -8.81 4.54 8.06
CA LEU A 95 -7.67 5.25 8.61
C LEU A 95 -6.34 4.61 8.19
N LEU A 96 -6.24 3.27 8.26
CA LEU A 96 -5.05 2.55 7.85
C LEU A 96 -4.75 2.72 6.36
N VAL A 97 -5.77 2.66 5.49
CA VAL A 97 -5.60 2.89 4.05
C VAL A 97 -5.08 4.31 3.76
N VAL A 98 -5.59 5.33 4.46
CA VAL A 98 -5.11 6.72 4.33
C VAL A 98 -3.65 6.84 4.77
N ILE A 99 -3.27 6.22 5.90
CA ILE A 99 -1.89 6.20 6.38
C ILE A 99 -0.99 5.51 5.34
N MET A 100 -1.41 4.36 4.81
CA MET A 100 -0.66 3.63 3.80
C MET A 100 -0.43 4.44 2.52
N ALA A 101 -1.48 5.07 2.01
CA ALA A 101 -1.40 5.94 0.84
C ALA A 101 -0.43 7.11 1.09
N SER A 102 -0.51 7.73 2.27
CA SER A 102 0.38 8.82 2.68
C SER A 102 1.85 8.36 2.71
N ILE A 103 2.15 7.19 3.30
CA ILE A 103 3.49 6.61 3.31
C ILE A 103 3.99 6.37 1.89
N HIS A 104 3.15 5.77 1.03
CA HIS A 104 3.50 5.48 -0.35
C HIS A 104 3.86 6.74 -1.14
N PHE A 105 3.02 7.77 -1.09
CA PHE A 105 3.26 9.03 -1.80
C PHE A 105 4.41 9.84 -1.19
N TYR A 106 4.54 9.88 0.14
CA TYR A 106 5.71 10.49 0.81
C TYR A 106 7.02 9.87 0.32
N ARG A 107 7.09 8.53 0.24
CA ARG A 107 8.27 7.84 -0.28
C ARG A 107 8.54 8.16 -1.75
N GLY A 108 7.50 8.14 -2.58
CA GLY A 108 7.62 8.33 -4.02
C GLY A 108 7.99 9.75 -4.42
N LEU A 109 7.34 10.74 -3.80
CA LEU A 109 7.43 12.15 -4.19
C LEU A 109 8.52 12.92 -3.44
N ILE A 110 8.83 12.54 -2.19
CA ILE A 110 9.75 13.32 -1.34
C ILE A 110 11.03 12.51 -1.08
N LEU A 111 10.91 11.32 -0.51
CA LEU A 111 12.08 10.57 -0.04
C LEU A 111 12.96 10.07 -1.20
N THR A 112 12.35 9.51 -2.25
CA THR A 112 13.10 8.94 -3.39
C THR A 112 13.86 10.02 -4.18
N PRO A 113 13.25 11.16 -4.55
CA PRO A 113 14.00 12.26 -5.16
C PRO A 113 15.05 12.86 -4.22
N GLY A 114 14.77 12.92 -2.91
CA GLY A 114 15.74 13.38 -1.90
C GLY A 114 17.00 12.51 -1.86
N ILE A 115 16.85 11.18 -1.85
CA ILE A 115 17.98 10.24 -1.90
C ILE A 115 18.78 10.41 -3.20
N ALA A 116 18.09 10.55 -4.34
CA ALA A 116 18.76 10.73 -5.64
C ALA A 116 19.60 12.02 -5.68
N ARG A 117 19.06 13.14 -5.16
CA ARG A 117 19.75 14.43 -5.09
C ARG A 117 20.99 14.39 -4.17
N LEU A 118 20.90 13.74 -3.01
CA LEU A 118 22.04 13.61 -2.10
C LEU A 118 23.14 12.72 -2.70
N THR A 119 22.74 11.66 -3.39
CA THR A 119 23.67 10.77 -4.09
C THR A 119 24.41 11.52 -5.21
N SER A 120 23.69 12.30 -6.03
CA SER A 120 24.30 13.06 -7.14
C SER A 120 25.23 14.18 -6.66
N LYS A 121 25.00 14.72 -5.45
CA LYS A 121 25.84 15.77 -4.85
C LYS A 121 27.08 15.23 -4.14
N GLY A 122 27.31 13.92 -4.15
CA GLY A 122 28.42 13.31 -3.40
C GLY A 122 28.31 13.56 -1.89
N SER A 123 27.09 13.68 -1.35
CA SER A 123 26.85 13.87 0.08
C SER A 123 27.35 12.66 0.89
N ASN A 124 27.50 12.85 2.21
CA ASN A 124 28.00 11.81 3.12
C ASN A 124 27.28 10.45 2.88
N PRO A 125 28.02 9.37 2.58
CA PRO A 125 27.46 8.03 2.36
C PRO A 125 26.54 7.54 3.50
N GLU A 126 26.87 7.88 4.74
CA GLU A 126 26.08 7.50 5.91
C GLU A 126 24.67 8.11 5.89
N GLN A 127 24.55 9.37 5.46
CA GLN A 127 23.27 10.07 5.36
C GLN A 127 22.39 9.45 4.27
N VAL A 128 22.97 9.11 3.12
CA VAL A 128 22.27 8.44 2.03
C VAL A 128 21.77 7.06 2.49
N GLN A 129 22.61 6.29 3.18
CA GLN A 129 22.26 4.97 3.70
C GLN A 129 21.14 5.03 4.75
N LYS A 130 21.15 6.03 5.64
CA LYS A 130 20.06 6.27 6.61
C LYS A 130 18.71 6.47 5.92
N LEU A 131 18.66 7.32 4.89
CA LEU A 131 17.42 7.58 4.14
C LEU A 131 16.97 6.36 3.31
N GLN A 132 17.90 5.60 2.74
CA GLN A 132 17.58 4.34 2.06
C GLN A 132 16.98 3.32 3.04
N THR A 133 17.54 3.22 4.25
CA THR A 133 17.04 2.33 5.31
C THR A 133 15.65 2.76 5.78
N LEU A 134 15.44 4.06 6.00
CA LEU A 134 14.12 4.62 6.29
C LEU A 134 13.12 4.28 5.17
N SER A 135 13.49 4.47 3.90
CA SER A 135 12.63 4.14 2.76
C SER A 135 12.23 2.67 2.76
N LEU A 136 13.14 1.75 3.02
CA LEU A 136 12.85 0.32 3.11
C LEU A 136 11.98 -0.03 4.32
N ASN A 137 12.24 0.57 5.48
CA ASN A 137 11.43 0.35 6.67
C ASN A 137 9.98 0.82 6.47
N LEU A 138 9.80 1.96 5.79
CA LEU A 138 8.46 2.42 5.42
C LEU A 138 7.74 1.47 4.45
N VAL A 139 8.44 0.75 3.56
CA VAL A 139 7.81 -0.33 2.77
C VAL A 139 7.30 -1.46 3.67
N LYS A 140 8.13 -1.88 4.64
CA LYS A 140 7.76 -2.95 5.59
C LYS A 140 6.57 -2.55 6.46
N VAL A 141 6.58 -1.31 6.98
CA VAL A 141 5.44 -0.75 7.71
C VAL A 141 4.20 -0.78 6.81
N ASN A 142 4.30 -0.30 5.57
CA ASN A 142 3.19 -0.31 4.64
C ASN A 142 2.66 -1.74 4.36
N PHE A 143 3.54 -2.73 4.30
CA PHE A 143 3.16 -4.13 4.16
C PHE A 143 2.37 -4.62 5.37
N ILE A 144 2.86 -4.38 6.59
CA ILE A 144 2.18 -4.77 7.83
C ILE A 144 0.80 -4.13 7.93
N LEU A 145 0.71 -2.81 7.65
CA LEU A 145 -0.57 -2.10 7.62
C LEU A 145 -1.53 -2.71 6.58
N GLY A 146 -1.03 -3.07 5.40
CA GLY A 146 -1.82 -3.75 4.37
C GLY A 146 -2.35 -5.10 4.81
N MET A 147 -1.52 -5.91 5.48
CA MET A 147 -1.96 -7.18 6.06
C MET A 147 -3.03 -6.98 7.14
N THR A 148 -2.89 -5.96 7.98
CA THR A 148 -3.93 -5.59 8.97
C THR A 148 -5.23 -5.17 8.30
N VAL A 149 -5.18 -4.40 7.21
CA VAL A 149 -6.37 -4.03 6.41
C VAL A 149 -7.08 -5.25 5.82
N LEU A 150 -6.33 -6.25 5.34
CA LEU A 150 -6.90 -7.51 4.86
C LEU A 150 -7.54 -8.31 6.00
N LEU A 151 -6.90 -8.37 7.17
CA LEU A 151 -7.48 -9.01 8.36
C LEU A 151 -8.79 -8.34 8.77
N LEU A 152 -8.82 -7.00 8.84
CA LEU A 152 -10.05 -6.24 9.14
C LEU A 152 -11.14 -6.49 8.11
N THR A 153 -10.79 -6.76 6.86
CA THR A 153 -11.78 -7.15 5.84
C THR A 153 -12.43 -8.50 6.15
N GLY A 154 -11.66 -9.47 6.66
CA GLY A 154 -12.21 -10.74 7.18
C GLY A 154 -13.11 -10.54 8.39
N VAL A 155 -12.72 -9.67 9.32
CA VAL A 155 -13.54 -9.29 10.48
C VAL A 155 -14.88 -8.68 10.06
N LEU A 156 -14.85 -7.76 9.10
CA LEU A 156 -16.07 -7.15 8.53
C LEU A 156 -16.98 -8.17 7.85
N TYR A 157 -16.41 -9.21 7.24
CA TYR A 157 -17.18 -10.30 6.64
C TYR A 157 -17.89 -11.14 7.72
N VAL A 158 -17.21 -11.45 8.83
CA VAL A 158 -17.80 -12.20 9.95
C VAL A 158 -18.94 -11.43 10.60
N TYR A 159 -18.76 -10.13 10.90
CA TYR A 159 -19.81 -9.29 11.50
C TYR A 159 -20.87 -8.80 10.50
N LYS A 160 -20.85 -9.32 9.26
CA LYS A 160 -21.91 -9.12 8.26
C LYS A 160 -22.93 -10.26 8.24
N ALA A 161 -22.52 -11.45 8.70
CA ALA A 161 -23.40 -12.59 8.93
C ALA A 161 -24.10 -12.46 10.29
#